data_AF-A0AAX1UG57-F1
#
_entry.id   AF-A0AAX1UG57-F1
#
_cell.length_a   1.000
_cell.length_b   1.000
_cell.length_c   1.000
_cell.angle_alpha   90.00
_cell.angle_beta   90.00
_cell.angle_gamma   90.00
#
_symmetry.space_group_name_H-M   'P 1'
#
loop_
_entity.id
_entity.type
_entity.pdbx_description
1 polymer ?
#
loop_
_entity_poly.entity_id
_entity_poly.type
_entity_poly.pdbx_seq_one_letter_code
_entity_poly.pdbx_strand_id
1 'polypeptide(L)' 'MSVTMDDPIKRWTAKRKTALVVEIIQGKTTVAEASRSYDLSPSEIEGWVEDAKRGMENALRANPLDIRKRHADSLCGSA' A
#
# COMPACT_ATOMS: atom_id res chain seq x y z
N MET A 1 2.84 -29.32 0.85
CA MET A 1 3.70 -28.12 0.79
C MET A 1 3.38 -27.27 2.00
N SER A 2 4.28 -27.30 2.97
CA SER A 2 4.13 -26.73 4.30
C SER A 2 4.43 -25.23 4.23
N VAL A 3 3.39 -24.38 4.36
CA VAL A 3 3.59 -22.94 4.58
C VAL A 3 3.91 -22.71 6.04
N THR A 4 5.14 -23.07 6.44
CA THR A 4 5.72 -22.52 7.65
C THR A 4 6.01 -21.05 7.38
N MET A 5 5.41 -20.16 8.17
CA MET A 5 6.05 -18.96 8.72
C MET A 5 4.99 -18.10 9.40
N ASP A 6 4.48 -18.64 10.50
CA ASP A 6 4.12 -17.87 11.69
C ASP A 6 5.30 -16.90 12.01
N ASP A 7 5.09 -15.59 11.86
CA ASP A 7 5.77 -14.61 12.73
C ASP A 7 4.61 -13.88 13.39
N PRO A 8 4.61 -13.80 14.70
CA PRO A 8 3.67 -12.95 15.42
C PRO A 8 3.91 -11.44 15.17
N ILE A 9 4.98 -11.05 14.47
CA ILE A 9 5.28 -9.68 13.99
C ILE A 9 4.61 -9.38 12.62
N LYS A 10 4.19 -10.41 11.86
CA LYS A 10 3.82 -10.35 10.41
C LYS A 10 2.51 -9.65 10.04
N ARG A 11 1.74 -9.04 10.96
CA ARG A 11 0.42 -8.48 10.60
C ARG A 11 0.26 -7.01 10.96
N TRP A 12 0.97 -6.16 10.22
CA TRP A 12 0.59 -4.77 10.08
C TRP A 12 -0.83 -4.69 9.51
N THR A 13 -1.79 -4.32 10.35
CA THR A 13 -3.14 -4.05 9.88
C THR A 13 -3.09 -2.88 8.90
N ALA A 14 -3.91 -2.92 7.86
CA ALA A 14 -3.95 -1.86 6.84
C ALA A 14 -4.03 -0.47 7.49
N LYS A 15 -4.84 -0.34 8.55
CA LYS A 15 -4.99 0.90 9.32
C LYS A 15 -3.69 1.38 9.98
N ARG A 16 -2.93 0.48 10.64
CA ARG A 16 -1.67 0.84 11.30
C ARG A 16 -0.60 1.22 10.28
N LYS A 17 -0.54 0.49 9.16
CA LYS A 17 0.40 0.74 8.05
C LYS A 17 0.12 2.10 7.42
N THR A 18 -1.14 2.43 7.17
CA THR A 18 -1.53 3.74 6.64
C THR A 18 -1.17 4.87 7.60
N ALA A 19 -1.45 4.72 8.91
CA ALA A 19 -1.10 5.75 9.90
C ALA A 19 0.41 6.04 9.88
N LEU A 20 1.24 5.01 9.92
CA LEU A 20 2.70 5.15 9.86
C LEU A 20 3.16 5.85 8.57
N VAL A 21 2.67 5.39 7.41
CA VAL A 21 3.05 5.97 6.11
C VAL A 21 2.62 7.44 6.01
N VAL A 22 1.46 7.79 6.55
CA VAL A 22 0.98 9.18 6.57
C VAL A 22 1.87 10.06 7.46
N GLU A 23 2.27 9.58 8.64
CA GLU A 23 3.19 10.32 9.53
C GLU A 23 4.56 10.53 8.88
N ILE A 24 5.04 9.57 8.09
CA ILE A 24 6.28 9.67 7.32
C ILE A 24 6.15 10.69 6.19
N ILE A 25 5.05 10.66 5.43
CA ILE A 25 4.79 11.65 4.36
C ILE A 25 4.64 13.07 4.94
N GLN A 26 4.05 13.20 6.14
CA GLN A 26 3.93 14.48 6.85
C GLN A 26 5.26 14.96 7.47
N GLY A 27 6.31 14.13 7.49
CA GLY A 27 7.60 14.46 8.09
C GLY A 27 7.62 14.43 9.63
N LYS A 28 6.60 13.85 10.27
CA LYS A 28 6.52 13.70 11.74
C LYS A 28 7.37 12.57 12.27
N THR A 29 7.50 11.50 11.47
CA THR A 29 8.31 10.34 11.79
C THR A 29 9.21 10.05 10.61
N THR A 30 10.50 9.80 10.85
CA THR A 30 11.42 9.42 9.76
C THR A 30 11.41 7.90 9.56
N VAL A 31 11.79 7.44 8.36
CA VAL A 31 11.91 6.00 8.07
C VAL A 31 12.83 5.29 9.08
N ALA A 32 13.93 5.94 9.48
CA ALA A 32 14.87 5.41 10.47
C ALA A 32 14.26 5.31 11.87
N GLU A 33 13.44 6.28 12.27
CA GLU A 33 12.76 6.29 13.57
C GLU A 33 11.63 5.25 13.63
N ALA A 34 10.87 5.12 12.54
CA ALA A 34 9.87 4.07 12.37
C ALA A 34 10.52 2.67 12.38
N SER A 35 11.64 2.51 11.68
CA SER A 35 12.40 1.26 11.63
C SER A 35 12.83 0.82 13.03
N ARG A 36 13.39 1.72 13.84
CA ARG A 36 13.81 1.44 15.23
C ARG A 36 12.63 1.22 16.18
N SER A 37 11.53 1.94 15.99
CA SER A 37 10.37 1.87 16.89
C SER A 37 9.52 0.61 16.68
N TYR A 38 9.54 0.08 15.45
CA TYR A 38 8.69 -1.02 15.05
C TYR A 38 9.44 -2.27 14.58
N ASP A 39 10.77 -2.26 14.68
CA ASP A 39 11.66 -3.34 14.24
C ASP A 39 11.43 -3.76 12.78
N LEU A 40 11.16 -2.76 11.93
CA LEU A 40 10.93 -2.94 10.51
C LEU A 40 12.16 -2.56 9.71
N SER A 41 12.42 -3.28 8.61
CA SER A 41 13.47 -2.88 7.68
C SER A 41 13.13 -1.52 7.06
N PRO A 42 14.09 -0.60 6.93
CA PRO A 42 13.85 0.68 6.25
C PRO A 42 13.31 0.46 4.82
N SER A 43 13.78 -0.57 4.12
CA SER A 43 13.29 -0.95 2.79
C SER A 43 11.83 -1.38 2.74
N GLU A 44 11.31 -2.02 3.80
CA GLU A 44 9.88 -2.36 3.88
C GLU A 44 9.02 -1.11 4.04
N ILE A 45 9.45 -0.19 4.90
CA ILE A 45 8.78 1.08 5.13
C ILE A 45 8.81 1.95 3.86
N GLU A 46 9.95 2.03 3.19
CA GLU A 46 10.09 2.72 1.90
C GLU A 46 9.13 2.13 0.86
N GLY A 47 9.07 0.80 0.75
CA GLY A 47 8.11 0.13 -0.14
C GLY A 47 6.66 0.53 0.14
N TRP A 48 6.28 0.67 1.42
CA TRP A 48 4.93 1.08 1.80
C TRP A 48 4.62 2.54 1.45
N VAL A 49 5.60 3.43 1.58
CA VAL A 49 5.47 4.84 1.19
C VAL A 49 5.30 4.94 -0.32
N GLU A 50 6.09 4.19 -1.10
CA GLU A 50 5.99 4.17 -2.57
C GLU A 50 4.68 3.56 -3.05
N ASP A 51 4.22 2.46 -2.43
CA ASP A 51 2.88 1.90 -2.68
C ASP A 51 1.76 2.92 -2.42
N ALA A 52 1.85 3.67 -1.32
CA ALA A 52 0.85 4.68 -0.99
C ALA A 52 0.85 5.86 -1.99
N LYS A 53 2.04 6.35 -2.39
CA LYS A 53 2.17 7.39 -3.44
C LYS A 53 1.59 6.91 -4.77
N ARG A 54 1.93 5.69 -5.19
CA ARG A 54 1.42 5.11 -6.44
C ARG A 54 -0.09 4.88 -6.38
N GLY A 55 -0.62 4.44 -5.23
CA GLY A 55 -2.06 4.32 -5.01
C GLY A 55 -2.79 5.66 -5.11
N MET A 56 -2.20 6.72 -4.54
CA MET A 56 -2.73 8.09 -4.63
C MET A 56 -2.67 8.61 -6.08
N GLU A 57 -1.55 8.43 -6.77
CA GLU A 57 -1.40 8.83 -8.17
C GLU A 57 -2.42 8.09 -9.06
N ASN A 58 -2.60 6.79 -8.87
CA ASN A 58 -3.61 6.02 -9.59
C ASN A 58 -5.03 6.50 -9.30
N ALA A 59 -5.34 6.84 -8.04
CA ALA A 59 -6.64 7.39 -7.67
C ALA A 59 -6.87 8.78 -8.28
N LEU A 60 -5.84 9.63 -8.37
CA LEU A 60 -5.90 10.94 -9.02
C LEU A 60 -5.94 10.84 -10.55
N ARG A 61 -5.29 9.82 -11.12
CA ARG A 61 -5.24 9.54 -12.57
C ARG A 61 -6.50 8.83 -13.06
N ALA A 62 -7.22 8.13 -12.19
CA ALA A 62 -8.50 7.51 -12.50
C ALA A 62 -9.53 8.60 -12.84
N ASN A 63 -9.52 9.04 -14.08
CA ASN A 63 -10.56 9.86 -14.67
C ASN A 63 -11.88 9.09 -14.54
N PRO A 64 -12.95 9.65 -13.96
CA PRO A 64 -14.23 8.96 -13.79
C PRO A 64 -14.85 8.44 -15.11
N LEU A 65 -14.38 8.92 -16.27
CA LEU A 65 -14.77 8.43 -17.58
C LEU A 65 -14.15 7.06 -17.95
N ASP A 66 -13.01 6.68 -17.37
CA ASP A 66 -12.27 5.45 -17.71
C ASP A 66 -12.80 4.22 -16.95
N ILE A 67 -13.25 4.42 -15.70
CA ILE A 67 -13.83 3.38 -14.84
C ILE A 67 -15.10 2.76 -15.47
N ARG A 68 -15.90 3.59 -16.17
CA ARG A 68 -17.10 3.14 -16.86
C ARG A 68 -16.80 2.31 -18.12
N LYS A 69 -15.66 2.55 -18.78
CA LYS A 69 -15.32 1.88 -20.05
C LYS A 69 -14.80 0.45 -19.83
N ARG A 70 -14.02 0.22 -18.76
CA ARG A 70 -13.44 -1.10 -18.47
C ARG A 70 -14.45 -2.17 -18.02
N HIS A 71 -15.62 -1.78 -17.49
CA HIS A 71 -16.69 -2.71 -17.12
C HIS A 71 -17.53 -3.21 -18.32
N ALA A 72 -17.56 -2.46 -19.43
CA ALA A 72 -18.38 -2.80 -20.60
C ALA A 72 -17.66 -3.79 -21.54
N ASP A 73 -16.34 -3.67 -21.71
CA ASP A 73 -15.55 -4.54 -22.60
C ASP A 73 -15.52 -6.00 -22.13
N SER A 74 -15.52 -6.26 -20.81
CA SER A 74 -15.51 -7.63 -20.28
C SER A 74 -16.85 -8.38 -20.45
N LEU A 75 -17.93 -7.69 -20.80
CA LEU A 75 -19.26 -8.28 -21.00
C LEU A 75 -19.61 -8.49 -22.49
N CYS A 76 -18.85 -7.90 -23.42
CA CYS A 76 -19.15 -7.98 -24.86
C CYS A 76 -18.26 -8.99 -25.63
N GLY A 77 -17.19 -9.51 -25.01
CA GLY A 77 -16.29 -10.50 -25.63
C GLY A 77 -16.69 -11.97 -25.45
N SER A 78 -17.90 -12.24 -24.95
CA SER A 78 -18.44 -13.59 -24.73
C SER A 78 -19.86 -13.70 -25.27
N ALA A 79 -20.04 -13.36 -26.55
CA ALA A 79 -21.24 -13.65 -27.32
C ALA A 79 -20.84 -14.09 -28.73
#